data_AF-A0A817N7S9-F1
#
_entry.id   AF-A0A817N7S9-F1
#
_cell.length_a   1.000
_cell.length_b   1.000
_cell.length_c   1.000
_cell.angle_alpha   90.00
_cell.angle_beta   90.00
_cell.angle_gamma   90.00
#
_symmetry.space_group_name_H-M   'P 1'
#
loop_
_entity.id
_entity.type
_entity.pdbx_description
1 polymer ?
#
loop_
_entity_poly.entity_id
_entity_poly.type
_entity_poly.pdbx_seq_one_letter_code
_entity_poly.pdbx_strand_id
1 'polypeptide(L)'
;MVSFSYDLNLGTPDHRCRLFPNDTYDKTPQTPQTYKIFLNNLHLTASEYDKKCTMLDNKFSLTLKPCDQGWVFDMNKYGETLTTELLLVCDKFHLRALTQNIYSAGVAGSILTGLLSDRWGRRKTIYLLVIILIIALNTMQLFLYSPTHKLLVFTICRFFQGFAITFHSVSLVLLLEITGPSRRVLAANILAYSFALGQIILAIISKKLKDYKLTYWSLNIYVLPFIFIYIVIPESPRWLVQQGRIIEARKVFERIFLINRRPLNDRLELFYSHLPTDVIAARESEQKIPTYLNVFKRLCQSKLMKKRCLLLIAVWSVAVSVYLGMFRQ
;
A
#
# COMPACT_ATOMS: atom_id res chain seq x y z
N MET A 1 1.82 3.18 -4.96
CA MET A 1 1.11 2.63 -3.78
C MET A 1 1.44 3.43 -2.52
N VAL A 2 2.74 3.57 -2.18
CA VAL A 2 3.26 4.43 -1.11
C VAL A 2 2.95 5.91 -1.35
N SER A 3 3.40 6.49 -2.47
CA SER A 3 3.22 7.93 -2.75
C SER A 3 1.77 8.36 -2.81
N PHE A 4 0.94 7.74 -3.66
CA PHE A 4 -0.43 8.22 -3.87
C PHE A 4 -1.31 8.26 -2.59
N SER A 5 -1.21 7.25 -1.72
CA SER A 5 -1.92 7.24 -0.43
C SER A 5 -1.26 8.18 0.58
N TYR A 6 0.06 8.35 0.52
CA TYR A 6 0.82 9.29 1.34
C TYR A 6 0.52 10.75 0.96
N ASP A 7 0.52 11.09 -0.31
CA ASP A 7 0.31 12.45 -0.82
C ASP A 7 -1.16 12.89 -0.63
N LEU A 8 -2.12 11.95 -0.62
CA LEU A 8 -3.53 12.27 -0.38
C LEU A 8 -3.91 12.32 1.12
N ASN A 9 -3.30 11.49 1.98
CA ASN A 9 -3.69 11.41 3.41
C ASN A 9 -2.68 12.09 4.36
N LEU A 10 -1.42 12.18 3.96
CA LEU A 10 -0.28 12.77 4.66
C LEU A 10 0.39 13.89 3.83
N GLY A 11 -0.29 14.34 2.76
CA GLY A 11 0.17 15.45 1.93
C GLY A 11 0.51 16.67 2.78
N THR A 12 1.53 17.40 2.37
CA THR A 12 1.80 18.74 2.88
C THR A 12 1.12 19.74 1.97
N PRO A 13 0.03 20.38 2.39
CA PRO A 13 -0.35 21.62 1.77
C PRO A 13 0.73 22.68 2.00
N ASP A 14 0.72 23.70 1.16
CA ASP A 14 1.53 24.88 1.41
C ASP A 14 1.13 25.49 2.76
N HIS A 15 2.14 25.93 3.51
CA HIS A 15 1.97 26.35 4.88
C HIS A 15 2.95 27.46 5.23
N ARG A 16 2.58 28.23 6.25
CA ARG A 16 3.37 29.30 6.86
C ARG A 16 3.19 29.36 8.36
N CYS A 17 4.07 30.09 9.05
CA CYS A 17 3.88 30.36 10.48
C CYS A 17 2.54 31.09 10.71
N ARG A 18 1.85 30.73 11.79
CA ARG A 18 0.69 31.47 12.29
C ARG A 18 1.16 32.78 12.91
N LEU A 19 0.56 33.90 12.49
CA LEU A 19 0.94 35.22 13.00
C LEU A 19 0.08 35.68 14.17
N PHE A 20 -1.20 35.30 14.18
CA PHE A 20 -2.16 35.64 15.23
C PHE A 20 -3.19 34.51 15.43
N PRO A 21 -3.92 34.48 16.56
CA PRO A 21 -4.81 33.36 16.87
C PRO A 21 -5.91 33.07 15.83
N ASN A 22 -6.43 34.09 15.13
CA ASN A 22 -7.48 33.97 14.11
C ASN A 22 -6.95 34.05 12.66
N ASP A 23 -5.69 33.69 12.45
CA ASP A 23 -5.04 33.73 11.13
C ASP A 23 -5.52 32.60 10.22
N THR A 24 -5.88 32.93 8.99
CA THR A 24 -6.30 31.97 7.96
C THR A 24 -5.40 32.07 6.73
N TYR A 25 -5.34 31.00 5.95
CA TYR A 25 -4.44 30.95 4.80
C TYR A 25 -4.83 31.94 3.70
N ASP A 26 -6.13 32.02 3.38
CA ASP A 26 -6.66 32.78 2.23
C ASP A 26 -7.63 33.92 2.57
N LYS A 27 -8.04 34.11 3.84
CA LYS A 27 -9.16 35.03 4.14
C LYS A 27 -8.97 35.87 5.39
N THR A 28 -8.45 37.07 5.17
CA THR A 28 -9.12 38.33 5.55
C THR A 28 -8.67 39.41 4.56
N PRO A 29 -9.49 40.39 4.16
CA PRO A 29 -9.00 41.59 3.45
C PRO A 29 -7.92 42.35 4.25
N GLN A 30 -7.89 42.11 5.56
CA GLN A 30 -6.89 42.58 6.51
C GLN A 30 -5.62 41.72 6.52
N THR A 31 -5.59 40.44 6.12
CA THR A 31 -4.33 39.67 6.11
C THR A 31 -3.38 40.17 5.03
N PRO A 32 -3.73 40.30 3.73
CA PRO A 32 -2.81 40.82 2.73
C PRO A 32 -2.38 42.25 3.02
N GLN A 33 -3.27 43.10 3.54
CA GLN A 33 -2.91 44.48 3.88
C GLN A 33 -2.08 44.55 5.17
N THR A 34 -2.45 43.88 6.25
CA THR A 34 -1.69 43.93 7.51
C THR A 34 -0.40 43.11 7.43
N TYR A 35 -0.36 42.00 6.68
CA TYR A 35 0.85 41.23 6.34
C TYR A 35 1.76 42.03 5.41
N LYS A 36 1.23 42.68 4.35
CA LYS A 36 2.04 43.58 3.52
C LYS A 36 2.46 44.84 4.27
N ILE A 37 1.64 45.41 5.16
CA ILE A 37 2.00 46.58 5.99
C ILE A 37 3.06 46.17 7.01
N PHE A 38 2.93 45.00 7.65
CA PHE A 38 3.94 44.43 8.56
C PHE A 38 5.26 44.16 7.82
N LEU A 39 5.22 43.54 6.64
CA LEU A 39 6.38 43.29 5.80
C LEU A 39 6.99 44.58 5.22
N ASN A 40 6.17 45.54 4.79
CA ASN A 40 6.60 46.85 4.27
C ASN A 40 7.24 47.70 5.38
N ASN A 41 6.70 47.67 6.61
CA ASN A 41 7.29 48.31 7.78
C ASN A 41 8.66 47.71 8.15
N LEU A 42 8.95 46.48 7.68
CA LEU A 42 10.21 45.78 7.89
C LEU A 42 11.11 45.74 6.65
N HIS A 43 10.70 46.34 5.52
CA HIS A 43 11.38 46.26 4.22
C HIS A 43 11.70 44.83 3.74
N LEU A 44 10.87 43.85 4.08
CA LEU A 44 11.08 42.45 3.71
C LEU A 44 10.12 42.01 2.61
N THR A 45 10.62 41.24 1.65
CA THR A 45 9.76 40.55 0.69
C THR A 45 9.11 39.32 1.34
N ALA A 46 7.89 38.93 0.92
CA ALA A 46 7.20 37.74 1.45
C ALA A 46 8.04 36.46 1.31
N SER A 47 8.92 36.39 0.30
CA SER A 47 9.87 35.29 0.08
C SER A 47 11.06 35.28 1.05
N GLU A 48 11.45 36.43 1.60
CA GLU A 48 12.55 36.52 2.58
C GLU A 48 12.07 36.28 4.02
N TYR A 49 10.79 36.59 4.30
CA TYR A 49 10.17 36.42 5.61
C TYR A 49 9.70 34.99 5.89
N ASP A 50 9.17 34.29 4.88
CA ASP A 50 8.53 32.98 5.06
C ASP A 50 9.44 31.85 4.53
N LYS A 51 10.53 31.57 5.25
CA LYS A 51 11.35 30.38 4.97
C LYS A 51 10.65 29.10 5.47
N LYS A 52 9.41 28.81 5.02
CA LYS A 52 8.49 27.66 5.30
C LYS A 52 8.35 27.13 6.74
N CYS A 53 9.42 27.12 7.52
CA CYS A 53 9.59 26.59 8.86
C CYS A 53 10.16 27.58 9.89
N THR A 54 10.58 28.78 9.47
CA THR A 54 11.14 29.81 10.36
C THR A 54 10.55 31.17 10.04
N MET A 55 10.34 32.00 11.07
CA MET A 55 9.92 33.39 10.98
C MET A 55 11.03 34.33 11.45
N LEU A 56 11.03 35.57 10.98
CA LEU A 56 11.96 36.59 11.45
C LEU A 56 11.50 37.16 12.79
N ASP A 57 12.44 37.27 13.74
CA ASP A 57 12.19 37.89 15.04
C ASP A 57 12.04 39.40 14.90
N ASN A 58 11.01 39.95 15.52
CA ASN A 58 10.64 41.34 15.33
C ASN A 58 11.29 42.20 16.41
N LYS A 59 12.53 42.66 16.16
CA LYS A 59 13.18 43.86 16.72
C LYS A 59 14.66 43.90 16.28
N PHE A 60 15.00 44.80 15.35
CA PHE A 60 16.36 45.27 15.00
C PHE A 60 17.43 44.22 14.63
N SER A 61 17.13 42.93 14.72
CA SER A 61 18.04 41.80 14.49
C SER A 61 17.36 40.85 13.50
N LEU A 62 17.96 40.61 12.34
CA LEU A 62 17.47 39.65 11.34
C LEU A 62 17.73 38.19 11.79
N THR A 63 17.27 37.83 12.99
CA THR A 63 17.43 36.48 13.56
C THR A 63 16.20 35.63 13.23
N LEU A 64 16.45 34.43 12.70
CA LEU A 64 15.40 33.45 12.41
C LEU A 64 15.00 32.71 13.68
N LYS A 65 13.69 32.67 13.96
CA LYS A 65 13.08 31.96 15.08
C LYS A 65 12.15 30.85 14.57
N PRO A 66 12.03 29.70 15.28
CA PRO A 66 10.96 28.73 15.03
C PRO A 66 9.56 29.35 15.22
N CYS A 67 8.54 28.79 14.55
CA CYS A 67 7.17 29.30 14.67
C CYS A 67 6.55 28.91 16.03
N ASP A 68 6.39 29.89 16.93
CA ASP A 68 5.87 29.63 18.29
C ASP A 68 4.35 29.42 18.35
N GLN A 69 3.59 30.03 17.42
CA GLN A 69 2.12 30.08 17.45
C GLN A 69 1.44 28.98 16.60
N GLY A 70 2.22 28.06 16.04
CA GLY A 70 1.75 27.00 15.16
C GLY A 70 1.71 27.38 13.68
N TRP A 71 0.89 26.67 12.90
CA TRP A 71 0.91 26.71 11.43
C TRP A 71 -0.46 27.02 10.84
N VAL A 72 -0.46 27.62 9.66
CA VAL A 72 -1.64 27.87 8.82
C VAL A 72 -1.39 27.22 7.46
N PHE A 73 -2.40 26.51 6.92
CA PHE A 73 -2.28 25.65 5.72
C PHE A 73 -3.25 26.05 4.62
N ASP A 74 -2.82 25.90 3.36
CA ASP A 74 -3.71 26.00 2.20
C ASP A 74 -4.67 24.81 2.14
N MET A 75 -5.95 25.06 2.41
CA MET A 75 -6.97 24.02 2.39
C MET A 75 -7.58 23.80 0.99
N ASN A 76 -7.22 24.59 -0.03
CA ASN A 76 -7.82 24.50 -1.35
C ASN A 76 -7.42 23.22 -2.09
N LYS A 77 -6.15 22.81 -2.00
CA LYS A 77 -5.60 21.69 -2.77
C LYS A 77 -5.91 20.34 -2.13
N TYR A 78 -5.59 20.18 -0.85
CA TYR A 78 -5.68 18.88 -0.15
C TYR A 78 -6.80 18.84 0.90
N GLY A 79 -7.32 19.99 1.34
CA GLY A 79 -8.27 20.05 2.45
C GLY A 79 -7.68 19.54 3.76
N GLU A 80 -8.51 18.90 4.58
CA GLU A 80 -8.08 18.32 5.85
C GLU A 80 -7.30 17.03 5.62
N THR A 81 -6.08 17.00 6.16
CA THR A 81 -5.18 15.84 6.16
C THR A 81 -4.69 15.54 7.57
N LEU A 82 -4.10 14.36 7.76
CA LEU A 82 -3.47 14.02 9.03
C LEU A 82 -2.31 15.00 9.37
N THR A 83 -1.63 15.52 8.34
CA THR A 83 -0.55 16.50 8.47
C THR A 83 -1.04 17.84 9.02
N THR A 84 -2.16 18.34 8.49
CA THR A 84 -2.74 19.62 8.93
C THR A 84 -3.32 19.51 10.34
N GLU A 85 -3.94 18.37 10.67
CA GLU A 85 -4.55 18.14 11.98
C GLU A 85 -3.51 17.96 13.09
N LEU A 86 -2.41 17.26 12.83
CA LEU A 86 -1.36 16.99 13.83
C LEU A 86 -0.14 17.92 13.72
N LEU A 87 -0.21 18.93 12.84
CA LEU A 87 0.87 19.90 12.59
C LEU A 87 2.21 19.22 12.28
N LEU A 88 2.21 18.22 11.39
CA LEU A 88 3.39 17.37 11.12
C LEU A 88 4.38 17.99 10.12
N VAL A 89 4.59 19.29 10.20
CA VAL A 89 5.52 20.04 9.34
C VAL A 89 6.80 20.40 10.10
N CYS A 90 7.83 20.81 9.36
CA CYS A 90 9.09 21.32 9.93
C CYS A 90 9.69 20.35 10.94
N ASP A 91 9.84 20.69 12.21
CA ASP A 91 10.44 19.79 13.23
C ASP A 91 9.79 18.41 13.29
N LYS A 92 8.49 18.31 12.97
CA LYS A 92 7.72 17.05 13.00
C LYS A 92 7.66 16.33 11.65
N PHE A 93 8.38 16.79 10.62
CA PHE A 93 8.37 16.17 9.29
C PHE A 93 8.78 14.68 9.33
N HIS A 94 9.75 14.36 10.20
CA HIS A 94 10.31 13.03 10.33
C HIS A 94 9.27 11.98 10.76
N LEU A 95 8.22 12.40 11.49
CA LEU A 95 7.13 11.50 11.91
C LEU A 95 6.30 11.00 10.73
N ARG A 96 6.08 11.83 9.70
CA ARG A 96 5.40 11.39 8.47
C ARG A 96 6.26 10.41 7.69
N ALA A 97 7.56 10.72 7.58
CA ALA A 97 8.52 9.82 6.94
C ALA A 97 8.57 8.46 7.67
N LEU A 98 8.55 8.47 9.01
CA LEU A 98 8.49 7.27 9.84
C LEU A 98 7.23 6.44 9.55
N THR A 99 6.04 7.06 9.57
CA THR A 99 4.78 6.38 9.22
C THR A 99 4.85 5.71 7.85
N GLN A 100 5.49 6.38 6.87
CA GLN A 100 5.64 5.82 5.54
C GLN A 100 6.67 4.68 5.46
N ASN A 101 7.78 4.80 6.19
CA ASN A 101 8.77 3.74 6.30
C ASN A 101 8.19 2.50 6.98
N ILE A 102 7.33 2.68 7.98
CA ILE A 102 6.66 1.58 8.68
C ILE A 102 5.67 0.83 7.76
N TYR A 103 4.94 1.55 6.90
CA TYR A 103 4.17 0.90 5.83
C TYR A 103 5.07 0.06 4.92
N SER A 104 6.20 0.60 4.48
CA SER A 104 7.16 -0.10 3.62
C SER A 104 7.77 -1.33 4.33
N ALA A 105 8.01 -1.25 5.64
CA ALA A 105 8.44 -2.39 6.45
C ALA A 105 7.38 -3.50 6.48
N GLY A 106 6.09 -3.14 6.53
CA GLY A 106 5.00 -4.09 6.34
C GLY A 106 5.08 -4.82 4.99
N VAL A 107 5.34 -4.08 3.90
CA VAL A 107 5.48 -4.65 2.54
C VAL A 107 6.67 -5.62 2.45
N ALA A 108 7.75 -5.37 3.19
CA ALA A 108 8.89 -6.29 3.28
C ALA A 108 8.49 -7.66 3.87
N GLY A 109 7.36 -7.75 4.57
CA GLY A 109 6.72 -9.01 4.99
C GLY A 109 6.23 -9.90 3.84
N SER A 110 6.34 -9.46 2.58
CA SER A 110 6.01 -10.26 1.40
C SER A 110 6.72 -11.62 1.34
N ILE A 111 7.94 -11.71 1.88
CA ILE A 111 8.68 -12.97 2.02
C ILE A 111 7.87 -13.94 2.89
N LEU A 112 7.44 -13.49 4.07
CA LEU A 112 6.64 -14.30 4.99
C LEU A 112 5.33 -14.73 4.35
N THR A 113 4.62 -13.83 3.67
CA THR A 113 3.35 -14.18 3.01
C THR A 113 3.53 -15.14 1.85
N GLY A 114 4.66 -15.10 1.16
CA GLY A 114 5.03 -16.10 0.15
C GLY A 114 5.18 -17.49 0.78
N LEU A 115 5.90 -17.57 1.91
CA LEU A 115 6.06 -18.83 2.66
C LEU A 115 4.71 -19.35 3.17
N LEU A 116 3.86 -18.47 3.70
CA LEU A 116 2.51 -18.83 4.15
C LEU A 116 1.65 -19.35 2.98
N SER A 117 1.72 -18.72 1.82
CA SER A 117 1.01 -19.15 0.60
C SER A 117 1.44 -20.53 0.12
N ASP A 118 2.72 -20.87 0.26
CA ASP A 118 3.21 -22.20 -0.08
C ASP A 118 2.79 -23.27 0.94
N ARG A 119 2.65 -22.90 2.22
CA ARG A 119 2.22 -23.83 3.27
C ARG A 119 0.71 -24.04 3.34
N TRP A 120 -0.05 -22.96 3.37
CA TRP A 120 -1.50 -22.97 3.63
C TRP A 120 -2.34 -22.95 2.36
N GLY A 121 -1.71 -22.68 1.21
CA GLY A 121 -2.40 -22.47 -0.05
C GLY A 121 -2.64 -20.99 -0.32
N ARG A 122 -2.94 -20.68 -1.58
CA ARG A 122 -3.05 -19.31 -2.08
C ARG A 122 -4.35 -18.70 -1.58
N ARG A 123 -5.46 -19.45 -1.66
CA ARG A 123 -6.81 -18.97 -1.28
C ARG A 123 -6.88 -18.57 0.19
N LYS A 124 -6.40 -19.44 1.10
CA LYS A 124 -6.41 -19.15 2.55
C LYS A 124 -5.53 -17.96 2.90
N THR A 125 -4.36 -17.86 2.27
CA THR A 125 -3.41 -16.77 2.52
C THR A 125 -3.96 -15.43 2.04
N ILE A 126 -4.56 -15.37 0.84
CA ILE A 126 -5.23 -14.16 0.33
C ILE A 126 -6.33 -13.74 1.30
N TYR A 127 -7.17 -14.68 1.73
CA TYR A 127 -8.27 -14.37 2.65
C TYR A 127 -7.78 -13.80 3.98
N LEU A 128 -6.76 -14.42 4.60
CA LEU A 128 -6.16 -13.91 5.83
C LEU A 128 -5.66 -12.47 5.67
N LEU A 129 -4.97 -12.18 4.56
CA LEU A 129 -4.43 -10.86 4.30
C LEU A 129 -5.53 -9.82 4.06
N VAL A 130 -6.62 -10.19 3.39
CA VAL A 130 -7.80 -9.33 3.24
C VAL A 130 -8.45 -9.03 4.59
N ILE A 131 -8.58 -10.02 5.48
CA ILE A 131 -9.10 -9.81 6.83
C ILE A 131 -8.19 -8.87 7.64
N ILE A 132 -6.86 -9.04 7.56
CA ILE A 132 -5.90 -8.12 8.19
C ILE A 132 -6.08 -6.69 7.65
N LEU A 133 -6.27 -6.53 6.34
CA LEU A 133 -6.53 -5.22 5.73
C LEU A 133 -7.79 -4.56 6.29
N ILE A 134 -8.89 -5.32 6.35
CA ILE A 134 -10.18 -4.84 6.87
C ILE A 134 -10.04 -4.41 8.33
N ILE A 135 -9.42 -5.25 9.17
CA ILE A 135 -9.20 -4.93 10.58
C ILE A 135 -8.33 -3.67 10.73
N ALA A 136 -7.26 -3.55 9.94
CA ALA A 136 -6.37 -2.40 10.00
C ALA A 136 -7.07 -1.09 9.56
N LEU A 137 -7.92 -1.13 8.53
CA LEU A 137 -8.68 0.02 8.06
C LEU A 137 -9.77 0.45 9.06
N ASN A 138 -10.49 -0.50 9.65
CA ASN A 138 -11.55 -0.22 10.62
C ASN A 138 -10.97 0.27 11.95
N THR A 139 -9.89 -0.37 12.43
CA THR A 139 -9.18 0.10 13.64
C THR A 139 -8.68 1.52 13.43
N MET A 140 -8.02 1.80 12.32
CA MET A 140 -7.55 3.14 12.03
C MET A 140 -8.71 4.14 12.05
N GLN A 141 -9.83 3.84 11.38
CA GLN A 141 -11.01 4.71 11.33
C GLN A 141 -11.56 5.04 12.73
N LEU A 142 -11.68 4.04 13.60
CA LEU A 142 -12.17 4.23 14.97
C LEU A 142 -11.31 5.24 15.75
N PHE A 143 -9.99 5.16 15.58
CA PHE A 143 -9.04 6.02 16.30
C PHE A 143 -8.76 7.36 15.59
N LEU A 144 -9.26 7.59 14.37
CA LEU A 144 -9.13 8.90 13.70
C LEU A 144 -9.85 10.03 14.44
N TYR A 145 -10.88 9.70 15.22
CA TYR A 145 -11.63 10.66 16.05
C TYR A 145 -11.13 10.72 17.49
N SER A 146 -10.19 9.84 17.89
CA SER A 146 -9.62 9.88 19.23
C SER A 146 -8.71 11.10 19.41
N PRO A 147 -8.81 11.83 20.53
CA PRO A 147 -7.90 12.94 20.84
C PRO A 147 -6.49 12.46 21.23
N THR A 148 -6.34 11.22 21.72
CA THR A 148 -5.06 10.66 22.17
C THR A 148 -4.57 9.54 21.26
N HIS A 149 -3.24 9.42 21.12
CA HIS A 149 -2.52 8.36 20.39
C HIS A 149 -2.83 8.19 18.89
N LYS A 150 -3.51 9.14 18.26
CA LYS A 150 -3.90 9.11 16.83
C LYS A 150 -2.75 8.73 15.90
N LEU A 151 -1.60 9.39 16.01
CA LEU A 151 -0.44 9.14 15.15
C LEU A 151 0.14 7.72 15.35
N LEU A 152 0.18 7.24 16.60
CA LEU A 152 0.72 5.93 16.93
C LEU A 152 -0.16 4.83 16.34
N VAL A 153 -1.47 4.88 16.60
CA VAL A 153 -2.43 3.90 16.07
C VAL A 153 -2.45 3.94 14.55
N PHE A 154 -2.47 5.13 13.96
CA PHE A 154 -2.38 5.31 12.51
C PHE A 154 -1.13 4.62 11.95
N THR A 155 0.03 4.86 12.56
CA THR A 155 1.31 4.28 12.14
C THR A 155 1.34 2.75 12.26
N ILE A 156 0.80 2.19 13.33
CA ILE A 156 0.67 0.73 13.50
C ILE A 156 -0.28 0.14 12.44
N CYS A 157 -1.43 0.78 12.20
CA CYS A 157 -2.36 0.32 11.17
C CYS A 157 -1.73 0.39 9.77
N ARG A 158 -0.87 1.38 9.50
CA ARG A 158 -0.10 1.48 8.25
C ARG A 158 0.85 0.30 8.08
N PHE A 159 1.49 -0.21 9.14
CA PHE A 159 2.28 -1.44 9.07
C PHE A 159 1.42 -2.61 8.56
N PHE A 160 0.26 -2.84 9.20
CA PHE A 160 -0.63 -3.95 8.83
C PHE A 160 -1.24 -3.78 7.45
N GLN A 161 -1.55 -2.56 7.00
CA GLN A 161 -1.96 -2.31 5.61
C GLN A 161 -0.84 -2.66 4.62
N GLY A 162 0.41 -2.29 4.94
CA GLY A 162 1.59 -2.65 4.14
C GLY A 162 1.85 -4.15 4.13
N PHE A 163 1.65 -4.85 5.25
CA PHE A 163 1.74 -6.30 5.31
C PHE A 163 0.62 -6.97 4.51
N ALA A 164 -0.62 -6.50 4.66
CA ALA A 164 -1.76 -7.06 3.99
C ALA A 164 -1.68 -6.92 2.46
N ILE A 165 -1.18 -5.78 1.93
CA ILE A 165 -1.16 -5.54 0.48
C ILE A 165 -0.33 -6.54 -0.33
N THR A 166 0.52 -7.31 0.35
CA THR A 166 1.23 -8.46 -0.22
C THR A 166 0.29 -9.54 -0.77
N PHE A 167 -1.02 -9.50 -0.42
CA PHE A 167 -2.06 -10.32 -1.04
C PHE A 167 -2.06 -10.18 -2.57
N HIS A 168 -1.66 -9.01 -3.11
CA HIS A 168 -1.55 -8.80 -4.55
C HIS A 168 -0.53 -9.77 -5.18
N SER A 169 0.63 -9.97 -4.54
CA SER A 169 1.65 -10.89 -5.03
C SER A 169 1.16 -12.34 -5.00
N VAL A 170 0.46 -12.74 -3.93
CA VAL A 170 -0.13 -14.08 -3.82
C VAL A 170 -1.25 -14.28 -4.86
N SER A 171 -2.05 -13.24 -5.10
CA SER A 171 -3.12 -13.24 -6.10
C SER A 171 -2.57 -13.36 -7.52
N LEU A 172 -1.45 -12.70 -7.82
CA LEU A 172 -0.76 -12.87 -9.09
C LEU A 172 -0.30 -14.31 -9.30
N VAL A 173 0.29 -14.94 -8.27
CA VAL A 173 0.69 -16.35 -8.35
C VAL A 173 -0.52 -17.25 -8.61
N LEU A 174 -1.60 -17.10 -7.84
CA LEU A 174 -2.84 -17.86 -8.05
C LEU A 174 -3.36 -17.69 -9.47
N LEU A 175 -3.42 -16.45 -9.96
CA LEU A 175 -3.89 -16.11 -11.29
C LEU A 175 -3.05 -16.78 -12.39
N LEU A 176 -1.72 -16.80 -12.24
CA LEU A 176 -0.81 -17.46 -13.19
C LEU A 176 -0.90 -18.99 -13.12
N GLU A 177 -1.27 -19.56 -11.97
CA GLU A 177 -1.43 -20.99 -11.77
C GLU A 177 -2.76 -21.53 -12.33
N ILE A 178 -3.83 -20.72 -12.34
CA ILE A 178 -5.11 -21.08 -12.95
C ILE A 178 -5.22 -20.68 -14.44
N THR A 179 -4.31 -19.83 -14.92
CA THR A 179 -4.29 -19.37 -16.32
C THR A 179 -3.31 -20.16 -17.17
N GLY A 180 -3.75 -20.57 -18.36
CA GLY A 180 -2.91 -21.24 -19.34
C GLY A 180 -1.74 -20.37 -19.83
N PRO A 181 -0.59 -20.96 -20.24
CA PRO A 181 0.63 -20.23 -20.55
C PRO A 181 0.47 -19.07 -21.55
N SER A 182 -0.36 -19.23 -22.58
CA SER A 182 -0.60 -18.23 -23.62
C SER A 182 -1.29 -16.96 -23.14
N ARG A 183 -2.03 -17.02 -22.02
CA ARG A 183 -2.81 -15.88 -21.50
C ARG A 183 -2.24 -15.29 -20.20
N ARG A 184 -1.10 -15.79 -19.71
CA ARG A 184 -0.49 -15.36 -18.45
C ARG A 184 -0.14 -13.88 -18.43
N VAL A 185 0.40 -13.34 -19.53
CA VAL A 185 0.75 -11.92 -19.63
C VAL A 185 -0.51 -11.05 -19.54
N LEU A 186 -1.56 -11.41 -20.28
CA LEU A 186 -2.84 -10.71 -20.23
C LEU A 186 -3.43 -10.74 -18.81
N ALA A 187 -3.43 -11.90 -18.16
CA ALA A 187 -3.97 -12.03 -16.80
C ALA A 187 -3.18 -11.17 -15.79
N ALA A 188 -1.84 -11.18 -15.86
CA ALA A 188 -1.01 -10.31 -15.03
C ALA A 188 -1.30 -8.82 -15.28
N ASN A 189 -1.49 -8.42 -16.53
CA ASN A 189 -1.83 -7.04 -16.88
C ASN A 189 -3.22 -6.64 -16.39
N ILE A 190 -4.23 -7.53 -16.46
CA ILE A 190 -5.57 -7.26 -15.92
C ILE A 190 -5.49 -6.93 -14.42
N LEU A 191 -4.69 -7.68 -13.67
CA LEU A 191 -4.48 -7.42 -12.24
C LEU A 191 -3.81 -6.05 -12.03
N ALA A 192 -2.77 -5.74 -12.80
CA ALA A 192 -2.08 -4.45 -12.73
C ALA A 192 -2.97 -3.26 -13.11
N TYR A 193 -3.82 -3.40 -14.14
CA TYR A 193 -4.78 -2.36 -14.54
C TYR A 193 -5.88 -2.18 -13.51
N SER A 194 -6.37 -3.27 -12.90
CA SER A 194 -7.34 -3.19 -11.80
C SER A 194 -6.77 -2.40 -10.62
N PHE A 195 -5.48 -2.60 -10.32
CA PHE A 195 -4.77 -1.83 -9.32
C PHE A 195 -4.67 -0.34 -9.69
N ALA A 196 -4.26 -0.02 -10.91
CA ALA A 196 -4.17 1.37 -11.38
C ALA A 196 -5.53 2.08 -11.35
N LEU A 197 -6.60 1.41 -11.80
CA LEU A 197 -7.96 1.92 -11.75
C LEU A 197 -8.40 2.23 -10.32
N GLY A 198 -8.10 1.35 -9.36
CA GLY A 198 -8.38 1.60 -7.94
C GLY A 198 -7.69 2.85 -7.40
N GLN A 199 -6.45 3.14 -7.84
CA GLN A 199 -5.74 4.37 -7.46
C GLN A 199 -6.40 5.62 -8.05
N ILE A 200 -6.83 5.56 -9.32
CA ILE A 200 -7.53 6.68 -9.97
C ILE A 200 -8.85 6.97 -9.26
N ILE A 201 -9.64 5.93 -8.95
CA ILE A 201 -10.90 6.07 -8.21
C ILE A 201 -10.65 6.71 -6.84
N LEU A 202 -9.65 6.24 -6.09
CA LEU A 202 -9.29 6.80 -4.79
C LEU A 202 -8.86 8.27 -4.89
N ALA A 203 -8.08 8.63 -5.92
CA ALA A 203 -7.67 10.01 -6.18
C ALA A 203 -8.87 10.93 -6.41
N ILE A 204 -9.84 10.47 -7.21
CA ILE A 204 -11.08 11.21 -7.49
C ILE A 204 -11.89 11.39 -6.21
N ILE A 205 -12.06 10.32 -5.41
CA ILE A 205 -12.78 10.38 -4.13
C ILE A 205 -12.12 11.38 -3.19
N SER A 206 -10.80 11.29 -3.00
CA SER A 206 -10.06 12.18 -2.10
C SER A 206 -10.12 13.64 -2.56
N LYS A 207 -9.99 13.91 -3.86
CA LYS A 207 -10.11 15.27 -4.43
C LYS A 207 -11.51 15.86 -4.25
N LYS A 208 -12.57 15.03 -4.33
CA LYS A 208 -13.95 15.48 -4.14
C LYS A 208 -14.29 15.72 -2.68
N LEU A 209 -13.86 14.85 -1.78
CA LEU A 209 -14.17 14.94 -0.35
C LEU A 209 -13.33 15.98 0.37
N LYS A 210 -12.04 16.14 0.00
CA LYS A 210 -11.07 17.03 0.68
C LYS A 210 -11.01 16.84 2.20
N ASP A 211 -11.34 15.62 2.64
CA ASP A 211 -11.34 15.19 4.03
C ASP A 211 -10.81 13.75 4.05
N TYR A 212 -9.67 13.57 4.70
CA TYR A 212 -9.02 12.27 4.78
C TYR A 212 -9.83 11.25 5.60
N LYS A 213 -10.61 11.66 6.61
CA LYS A 213 -11.45 10.78 7.43
C LYS A 213 -12.62 10.24 6.60
N LEU A 214 -13.28 11.08 5.81
CA LEU A 214 -14.34 10.65 4.88
C LEU A 214 -13.79 9.78 3.75
N THR A 215 -12.57 10.07 3.30
CA THR A 215 -11.87 9.22 2.32
C THR A 215 -11.65 7.81 2.86
N TYR A 216 -11.24 7.66 4.13
CA TYR A 216 -11.09 6.36 4.76
C TYR A 216 -12.42 5.64 5.05
N TRP A 217 -13.50 6.37 5.35
CA TRP A 217 -14.85 5.77 5.37
C TRP A 217 -15.23 5.17 4.02
N SER A 218 -15.00 5.90 2.94
CA SER A 218 -15.29 5.44 1.57
C SER A 218 -14.48 4.18 1.22
N LEU A 219 -13.20 4.14 1.64
CA LEU A 219 -12.36 2.95 1.49
C LEU A 219 -12.87 1.75 2.28
N ASN A 220 -13.33 1.94 3.52
CA ASN A 220 -13.90 0.85 4.31
C ASN A 220 -15.13 0.25 3.61
N ILE A 221 -16.05 1.10 3.13
CA ILE A 221 -17.23 0.66 2.38
C ILE A 221 -16.83 -0.14 1.14
N TYR A 222 -15.82 0.31 0.40
CA TYR A 222 -15.34 -0.37 -0.80
C TYR A 222 -14.68 -1.73 -0.50
N VAL A 223 -13.96 -1.86 0.62
CA VAL A 223 -13.22 -3.09 0.95
C VAL A 223 -14.11 -4.14 1.64
N LEU A 224 -15.19 -3.74 2.33
CA LEU A 224 -16.07 -4.66 3.07
C LEU A 224 -16.61 -5.85 2.25
N PRO A 225 -17.09 -5.69 1.00
CA PRO A 225 -17.57 -6.81 0.20
C PRO A 225 -16.52 -7.91 -0.06
N PHE A 226 -15.23 -7.57 0.03
CA PHE A 226 -14.15 -8.54 -0.15
C PHE A 226 -14.05 -9.57 0.98
N ILE A 227 -14.82 -9.44 2.06
CA ILE A 227 -14.98 -10.53 3.03
C ILE A 227 -15.54 -11.80 2.38
N PHE A 228 -16.34 -11.67 1.31
CA PHE A 228 -16.89 -12.82 0.59
C PHE A 228 -15.94 -13.38 -0.49
N ILE A 229 -14.73 -12.81 -0.65
CA ILE A 229 -13.77 -13.26 -1.66
C ILE A 229 -13.42 -14.74 -1.51
N TYR A 230 -13.43 -15.26 -0.28
CA TYR A 230 -13.15 -16.67 0.00
C TYR A 230 -14.11 -17.60 -0.75
N ILE A 231 -15.37 -17.23 -0.93
CA ILE A 231 -16.39 -18.06 -1.60
C ILE A 231 -16.15 -18.11 -3.11
N VAL A 232 -15.68 -17.00 -3.68
CA VAL A 232 -15.55 -16.82 -5.13
C VAL A 232 -14.28 -17.49 -5.66
N ILE A 233 -13.15 -17.31 -4.96
CA ILE A 233 -11.84 -17.71 -5.48
C ILE A 233 -11.60 -19.22 -5.31
N PRO A 234 -11.14 -19.95 -6.34
CA PRO A 234 -10.68 -21.32 -6.19
C PRO A 234 -9.30 -21.36 -5.51
N GLU A 235 -8.93 -22.53 -4.99
CA GLU A 235 -7.54 -22.80 -4.61
C GLU A 235 -6.72 -23.18 -5.86
N SER A 236 -5.41 -22.98 -5.80
CA SER A 236 -4.50 -23.33 -6.89
C SER A 236 -4.50 -24.85 -7.17
N PRO A 237 -4.82 -25.29 -8.40
CA PRO A 237 -4.74 -26.69 -8.78
C PRO A 237 -3.31 -27.24 -8.63
N ARG A 238 -2.31 -26.41 -8.95
CA ARG A 238 -0.89 -26.78 -8.84
C ARG A 238 -0.51 -27.04 -7.39
N TRP A 239 -0.92 -26.15 -6.48
CA TRP A 239 -0.67 -26.34 -5.05
C TRP A 239 -1.41 -27.57 -4.51
N LEU A 240 -2.67 -27.77 -4.90
CA LEU A 240 -3.45 -28.95 -4.48
C LEU A 240 -2.76 -30.27 -4.91
N VAL A 241 -2.26 -30.34 -6.14
CA VAL A 241 -1.48 -31.49 -6.62
C VAL A 241 -0.21 -31.68 -5.79
N GLN A 242 0.54 -30.61 -5.51
CA GLN A 242 1.75 -30.67 -4.68
C GLN A 242 1.47 -31.12 -3.25
N GLN A 243 0.26 -30.87 -2.74
CA GLN A 243 -0.19 -31.34 -1.42
C GLN A 243 -0.79 -32.76 -1.44
N GLY A 244 -0.81 -33.44 -2.59
CA GLY A 244 -1.44 -34.76 -2.77
C GLY A 244 -2.97 -34.73 -2.81
N ARG A 245 -3.60 -33.55 -2.89
CA ARG A 245 -5.06 -33.37 -2.86
C ARG A 245 -5.64 -33.43 -4.28
N ILE A 246 -5.48 -34.57 -4.95
CA ILE A 246 -5.80 -34.74 -6.37
C ILE A 246 -7.30 -34.57 -6.66
N ILE A 247 -8.17 -35.11 -5.80
CA ILE A 247 -9.63 -35.01 -5.97
C ILE A 247 -10.10 -33.55 -5.96
N GLU A 248 -9.51 -32.72 -5.09
CA GLU A 248 -9.87 -31.30 -5.04
C GLU A 248 -9.32 -30.54 -6.24
N ALA A 249 -8.08 -30.84 -6.67
CA ALA A 249 -7.51 -30.26 -7.87
C ALA A 249 -8.42 -30.55 -9.09
N ARG A 250 -9.00 -31.75 -9.15
CA ARG A 250 -9.97 -32.14 -10.17
C ARG A 250 -11.22 -31.29 -10.18
N LYS A 251 -11.85 -31.07 -9.03
CA LYS A 251 -13.03 -30.20 -8.93
C LYS A 251 -12.73 -28.78 -9.42
N VAL A 252 -11.54 -28.26 -9.13
CA VAL A 252 -11.13 -26.93 -9.62
C VAL A 252 -10.97 -26.93 -11.14
N PHE A 253 -10.32 -27.93 -11.72
CA PHE A 253 -10.19 -28.03 -13.17
C PHE A 253 -11.54 -28.20 -13.87
N GLU A 254 -12.40 -29.11 -13.40
CA GLU A 254 -13.77 -29.29 -13.91
C GLU A 254 -14.51 -27.96 -13.97
N ARG A 255 -14.46 -27.16 -12.88
CA ARG A 255 -15.03 -25.82 -12.86
C ARG A 255 -14.44 -24.88 -13.91
N ILE A 256 -13.12 -24.89 -14.10
CA ILE A 256 -12.43 -24.07 -15.11
C ILE A 256 -12.87 -24.47 -16.53
N PHE A 257 -12.98 -25.78 -16.82
CA PHE A 257 -13.44 -26.28 -18.13
C PHE A 257 -14.89 -25.87 -18.41
N LEU A 258 -15.77 -25.99 -17.41
CA LEU A 258 -17.16 -25.55 -17.50
C LEU A 258 -17.28 -24.05 -17.80
N ILE A 259 -16.55 -23.20 -17.06
CA ILE A 259 -16.54 -21.74 -17.28
C ILE A 259 -16.03 -21.40 -18.68
N ASN A 260 -14.99 -22.10 -19.14
CA ASN A 260 -14.40 -21.90 -20.47
C ASN A 260 -15.20 -22.55 -21.61
N ARG A 261 -16.34 -23.19 -21.32
CA ARG A 261 -17.16 -23.94 -22.28
C ARG A 261 -16.32 -24.93 -23.11
N ARG A 262 -15.37 -25.58 -22.44
CA ARG A 262 -14.53 -26.63 -23.05
C ARG A 262 -15.03 -27.98 -22.58
N PRO A 263 -15.14 -28.98 -23.48
CA PRO A 263 -15.66 -30.27 -23.10
C PRO A 263 -14.65 -30.99 -22.20
N LEU A 264 -15.19 -31.72 -21.22
CA LEU A 264 -14.47 -32.59 -20.30
C LEU A 264 -14.05 -33.88 -21.03
N ASN A 265 -13.22 -33.74 -22.07
CA ASN A 265 -12.69 -34.88 -22.85
C ASN A 265 -11.46 -35.49 -22.17
N ASP A 266 -10.93 -36.56 -22.76
CA ASP A 266 -9.66 -37.27 -22.46
C ASP A 266 -8.46 -36.39 -22.10
N ARG A 267 -8.48 -35.08 -22.37
CA ARG A 267 -7.43 -34.14 -21.91
C ARG A 267 -7.36 -33.99 -20.39
N LEU A 268 -8.48 -34.17 -19.67
CA LEU A 268 -8.44 -34.20 -18.22
C LEU A 268 -7.70 -35.48 -17.78
N GLU A 269 -8.10 -36.64 -18.33
CA GLU A 269 -7.46 -37.93 -18.06
C GLU A 269 -6.00 -37.98 -18.49
N LEU A 270 -5.64 -37.38 -19.63
CA LEU A 270 -4.27 -37.24 -20.13
C LEU A 270 -3.43 -36.34 -19.23
N PHE A 271 -4.01 -35.24 -18.72
CA PHE A 271 -3.36 -34.42 -17.71
C PHE A 271 -3.13 -35.21 -16.42
N TYR A 272 -4.07 -36.07 -16.02
CA TYR A 272 -3.91 -36.97 -14.86
C TYR A 272 -2.90 -38.11 -15.12
N SER A 273 -2.83 -38.67 -16.32
CA SER A 273 -1.85 -39.70 -16.67
C SER A 273 -0.42 -39.17 -16.74
N HIS A 274 -0.26 -37.86 -16.94
CA HIS A 274 1.01 -37.14 -16.87
C HIS A 274 1.30 -36.50 -15.51
N LEU A 275 0.40 -36.61 -14.53
CA LEU A 275 0.76 -36.26 -13.15
C LEU A 275 1.83 -37.25 -12.70
N PRO A 276 3.01 -36.79 -12.26
CA PRO A 276 4.04 -37.70 -11.82
C PRO A 276 3.49 -38.51 -10.63
N THR A 277 3.39 -39.82 -10.81
CA THR A 277 3.18 -40.80 -9.73
C THR A 277 4.21 -40.59 -8.62
N ASP A 278 5.36 -40.02 -8.97
CA ASP A 278 6.44 -39.54 -8.11
C ASP A 278 5.99 -38.54 -7.04
N VAL A 279 4.95 -37.72 -7.25
CA VAL A 279 4.46 -36.76 -6.22
C VAL A 279 3.69 -37.49 -5.11
N ILE A 280 3.05 -38.60 -5.46
CA ILE A 280 2.35 -39.48 -4.50
C ILE A 280 3.38 -40.35 -3.77
N ALA A 281 4.37 -40.91 -4.50
CA ALA A 281 5.42 -41.75 -3.94
C ALA A 281 6.49 -41.00 -3.13
N ALA A 282 6.87 -39.77 -3.51
CA ALA A 282 7.92 -38.99 -2.83
C ALA A 282 7.54 -38.52 -1.41
N ARG A 283 6.25 -38.66 -1.03
CA ARG A 283 5.77 -38.31 0.31
C ARG A 283 5.68 -39.52 1.25
N GLU A 284 5.62 -40.75 0.71
CA GLU A 284 5.74 -41.98 1.49
C GLU A 284 7.18 -42.20 1.97
N SER A 285 8.18 -41.72 1.22
CA SER A 285 9.51 -41.45 1.79
C SER A 285 9.43 -40.17 2.63
N GLU A 286 9.76 -40.22 3.91
CA GLU A 286 9.91 -39.05 4.79
C GLU A 286 10.97 -38.05 4.29
N GLN A 287 10.72 -37.34 3.18
CA GLN A 287 11.42 -36.09 2.93
C GLN A 287 10.80 -35.07 3.86
N LYS A 288 11.41 -34.93 5.05
CA LYS A 288 11.25 -33.79 5.96
C LYS A 288 11.06 -32.54 5.09
N ILE A 289 9.86 -31.95 5.15
CA ILE A 289 9.55 -30.67 4.51
C ILE A 289 10.76 -29.77 4.74
N PRO A 290 11.50 -29.35 3.70
CA PRO A 290 12.76 -28.68 3.90
C PRO A 290 12.48 -27.46 4.77
N THR A 291 13.13 -27.40 5.94
CA THR A 291 13.05 -26.25 6.84
C THR A 291 13.20 -24.99 6.00
N TYR A 292 12.39 -23.95 6.22
CA TYR A 292 12.43 -22.73 5.39
C TYR A 292 13.84 -22.15 5.23
N LEU A 293 14.69 -22.32 6.24
CA LEU A 293 16.11 -22.03 6.20
C LEU A 293 16.87 -22.79 5.09
N ASN A 294 16.57 -24.07 4.86
CA ASN A 294 17.17 -24.87 3.79
C ASN A 294 16.68 -24.44 2.41
N VAL A 295 15.41 -24.04 2.27
CA VAL A 295 14.89 -23.46 1.02
C VAL A 295 15.58 -22.13 0.73
N PHE A 296 15.65 -21.24 1.72
CA PHE A 296 16.35 -19.97 1.60
C PHE A 296 17.83 -20.15 1.27
N LYS A 297 18.50 -21.11 1.94
CA LYS A 297 19.90 -21.46 1.67
C LYS A 297 20.11 -21.94 0.23
N ARG A 298 19.22 -22.79 -0.30
CA ARG A 298 19.24 -23.23 -1.71
C ARG A 298 19.02 -22.08 -2.69
N LEU A 299 18.09 -21.17 -2.38
CA LEU A 299 17.82 -19.96 -3.16
C LEU A 299 19.07 -19.06 -3.21
N CYS A 300 19.72 -18.90 -2.07
CA CYS A 300 21.00 -18.21 -1.90
C CYS A 300 22.23 -19.03 -2.32
N GLN A 301 22.08 -20.21 -2.91
CA GLN A 301 23.18 -20.99 -3.48
C GLN A 301 23.11 -21.00 -5.01
N SER A 302 21.90 -20.98 -5.60
CA SER A 302 21.72 -20.99 -7.05
C SER A 302 22.16 -19.66 -7.70
N LYS A 303 23.21 -19.72 -8.53
CA LYS A 303 23.71 -18.56 -9.29
C LYS A 303 22.64 -17.95 -10.21
N LEU A 304 21.79 -18.78 -10.83
CA LEU A 304 20.72 -18.34 -11.71
C LEU A 304 19.60 -17.63 -10.94
N MET A 305 19.18 -18.18 -9.79
CA MET A 305 18.14 -17.56 -8.97
C MET A 305 18.62 -16.24 -8.38
N LYS A 306 19.87 -16.16 -7.90
CA LYS A 306 20.48 -14.91 -7.47
C LYS A 306 20.44 -13.84 -8.56
N LYS A 307 20.86 -14.17 -9.79
CA LYS A 307 20.86 -13.23 -10.91
C LYS A 307 19.45 -12.71 -11.21
N ARG A 308 18.45 -13.60 -11.22
CA ARG A 308 17.04 -13.23 -11.42
C ARG A 308 16.50 -12.37 -10.28
N CYS A 309 16.80 -12.70 -9.04
CA CYS A 309 16.40 -11.90 -7.87
C CYS A 309 17.05 -10.50 -7.91
N LEU A 310 18.35 -10.40 -8.19
CA LEU A 310 19.05 -9.11 -8.30
C LEU A 310 18.48 -8.26 -9.44
N LEU A 311 18.19 -8.87 -10.59
CA LEU A 311 17.57 -8.16 -11.71
C LEU A 311 16.16 -7.68 -11.36
N LEU A 312 15.35 -8.51 -10.68
CA LEU A 312 14.03 -8.11 -10.20
C LEU A 312 14.13 -6.97 -9.18
N ILE A 313 15.05 -7.04 -8.22
CA ILE A 313 15.29 -5.97 -7.25
C ILE A 313 15.69 -4.67 -7.97
N ALA A 314 16.57 -4.75 -8.97
CA ALA A 314 16.99 -3.58 -9.75
C ALA A 314 15.81 -2.98 -10.53
N VAL A 315 15.07 -3.80 -11.28
CA VAL A 315 13.90 -3.36 -12.06
C VAL A 315 12.83 -2.74 -11.16
N TRP A 316 12.50 -3.38 -10.05
CA TRP A 316 11.52 -2.84 -9.11
C TRP A 316 12.02 -1.58 -8.39
N SER A 317 13.30 -1.49 -8.06
CA SER A 317 13.90 -0.27 -7.48
C SER A 317 13.80 0.92 -8.45
N VAL A 318 14.10 0.70 -9.74
CA VAL A 318 13.94 1.74 -10.76
C VAL A 318 12.47 2.13 -10.92
N ALA A 319 11.56 1.15 -11.02
CA ALA A 319 10.13 1.41 -11.15
C ALA A 319 9.58 2.20 -9.96
N VAL A 320 9.98 1.85 -8.73
CA VAL A 320 9.60 2.58 -7.51
C VAL A 320 10.20 3.99 -7.51
N SER A 321 11.47 4.15 -7.93
CA SER A 321 12.12 5.47 -7.98
C SER A 321 11.46 6.41 -8.97
N VAL A 322 11.16 5.93 -10.19
CA VAL A 322 10.41 6.68 -11.20
C VAL A 322 9.02 7.04 -10.68
N TYR A 323 8.31 6.07 -10.10
CA TYR A 323 6.98 6.29 -9.54
C TYR A 323 7.00 7.33 -8.42
N LEU A 324 7.94 7.27 -7.48
CA LEU A 324 8.08 8.27 -6.41
C LEU A 324 8.54 9.64 -6.93
N GLY A 325 9.38 9.67 -7.96
CA GLY A 325 9.84 10.90 -8.60
C GLY A 325 8.73 11.68 -9.29
N MET A 326 7.74 10.99 -9.87
CA MET A 326 6.60 11.62 -10.56
C MET A 326 5.67 12.40 -9.62
N PHE A 327 5.64 12.10 -8.32
CA PHE A 327 4.72 12.76 -7.36
C PHE A 327 5.39 13.86 -6.52
N ARG A 328 6.70 14.09 -6.67
CA ARG A 328 7.44 15.12 -5.93
C ARG A 328 7.61 16.45 -6.67
N GLN A 329 6.90 16.65 -7.78
CA GLN A 329 6.78 17.93 -8.46
C GLN A 329 5.52 18.65 -7.99
#